data_AF-A0A8J7FTF2-F1
#
_entry.id   AF-A0A8J7FTF2-F1
#
_cell.length_a   1.000
_cell.length_b   1.000
_cell.length_c   1.000
_cell.angle_alpha   90.00
_cell.angle_beta   90.00
_cell.angle_gamma   90.00
#
_symmetry.space_group_name_H-M   'P 1'
#
loop_
_entity.id
_entity.type
_entity.pdbx_description
1 polymer ?
#
loop_
_entity_poly.entity_id
_entity_poly.type
_entity_poly.pdbx_seq_one_letter_code
_entity_poly.pdbx_strand_id
1 'polypeptide(L)'
;MQINDLNYLESIAVPNSVCGGALVAVNAYASASGVLTLTGANTNTRAIQLGNGGSIGFGRGRAIAVGDDPMAEVTVYGEGDKVIKRTRTHYIPGRDIAVARGFVLAIDLP
;
A
#
# COMPACT_ATOMS: atom_id res chain seq x y z
N MET A 1 -52.03 8.97 14.35
CA MET A 1 -50.64 9.39 14.54
C MET A 1 -50.12 9.71 13.16
N GLN A 2 -49.98 11.00 12.83
CA GLN A 2 -49.51 11.42 11.51
C GLN A 2 -47.98 11.33 11.49
N ILE A 3 -47.40 10.96 10.34
CA ILE A 3 -45.94 10.84 10.14
C ILE A 3 -45.18 12.14 10.52
N ASN A 4 -45.88 13.27 10.61
CA ASN A 4 -45.34 14.58 10.98
C ASN A 4 -44.94 14.71 12.46
N ASP A 5 -45.25 13.73 13.32
CA ASP A 5 -44.89 13.76 14.76
C ASP A 5 -43.47 13.23 15.06
N LEU A 6 -42.68 12.93 14.02
CA LEU A 6 -41.37 12.26 14.12
C LEU A 6 -40.18 13.21 13.92
N ASN A 7 -40.23 14.45 14.43
CA ASN A 7 -39.09 15.39 14.37
C ASN A 7 -37.79 14.84 15.02
N TYR A 8 -37.89 13.77 15.81
CA TYR A 8 -36.76 13.07 16.41
C TYR A 8 -36.09 12.04 15.48
N LEU A 9 -36.68 11.70 14.34
CA LEU A 9 -36.04 10.85 13.31
C LEU A 9 -35.12 11.65 12.37
N GLU A 10 -35.35 12.95 12.19
CA GLU A 10 -34.47 13.81 11.38
C GLU A 10 -33.13 14.10 12.05
N SER A 11 -32.98 13.80 13.35
CA SER A 11 -31.73 13.99 14.09
C SER A 11 -30.98 12.70 14.42
N ILE A 12 -31.21 11.61 13.66
CA ILE A 12 -30.13 10.63 13.53
C ILE A 12 -29.10 11.32 12.65
N ALA A 13 -28.28 12.16 13.28
CA ALA A 13 -26.98 12.53 12.75
C ALA A 13 -26.38 11.21 12.27
N VAL A 14 -26.35 11.03 10.95
CA VAL A 14 -25.50 10.02 10.33
C VAL A 14 -24.18 10.20 11.04
N PRO A 15 -23.67 9.20 11.78
CA PRO A 15 -22.35 9.34 12.35
C PRO A 15 -21.46 9.52 11.13
N ASN A 16 -21.02 10.75 10.88
CA ASN A 16 -19.94 11.06 9.93
C ASN A 16 -18.61 10.47 10.41
N SER A 17 -18.63 9.46 11.29
CA SER A 17 -17.50 8.59 11.55
C SER A 17 -17.60 7.38 10.62
N VAL A 18 -17.42 7.61 9.31
CA VAL A 18 -16.51 6.70 8.65
C VAL A 18 -15.19 6.99 9.36
N CYS A 19 -14.66 6.04 10.13
CA CYS A 19 -13.31 6.16 10.64
C CYS A 19 -12.40 6.28 9.40
N GLY A 20 -12.16 7.51 8.95
CA GLY A 20 -11.24 7.84 7.89
C GLY A 20 -9.85 7.36 8.29
N GLY A 21 -9.06 6.96 7.30
CA GLY A 21 -7.75 6.44 7.55
C GLY A 21 -6.97 6.19 6.28
N ALA A 22 -5.68 6.50 6.32
CA ALA A 22 -4.76 6.16 5.28
C ALA A 22 -4.27 4.71 5.46
N LEU A 23 -4.72 3.81 4.58
CA LEU A 23 -4.26 2.43 4.53
C LEU A 23 -3.19 2.26 3.46
N VAL A 24 -2.15 1.48 3.76
CA VAL A 24 -1.13 1.05 2.80
C VAL A 24 -0.80 -0.42 2.99
N ALA A 25 -0.60 -1.13 1.88
CA ALA A 25 -0.06 -2.48 1.89
C ALA A 25 1.02 -2.63 0.81
N VAL A 26 2.06 -3.40 1.14
CA VAL A 26 3.19 -3.67 0.24
C VAL A 26 3.50 -5.15 0.30
N ASN A 27 3.51 -5.79 -0.87
CA ASN A 27 3.99 -7.15 -1.05
C ASN A 27 5.27 -7.12 -1.89
N ALA A 28 6.28 -7.89 -1.51
CA ALA A 28 7.51 -8.07 -2.27
C ALA A 28 7.81 -9.55 -2.39
N TYR A 29 8.12 -9.99 -3.61
CA TYR A 29 8.39 -11.38 -3.95
C TYR A 29 9.67 -11.47 -4.77
N ALA A 30 10.50 -12.48 -4.46
CA ALA A 30 11.71 -12.79 -5.20
C ALA A 30 11.89 -14.31 -5.29
N SER A 31 12.29 -14.80 -6.45
CA SER A 31 12.61 -16.21 -6.71
C SER A 31 13.73 -16.32 -7.74
N ALA A 32 14.59 -17.32 -7.61
CA ALA A 32 15.63 -17.66 -8.57
C ALA A 32 15.93 -19.16 -8.46
N SER A 33 16.41 -19.75 -9.55
CA SER A 33 16.85 -21.15 -9.63
C SER A 33 18.33 -21.25 -9.97
N GLY A 34 18.86 -22.48 -10.09
CA GLY A 34 20.27 -22.72 -10.41
C GLY A 34 21.15 -23.06 -9.21
N VAL A 35 22.47 -23.14 -9.44
CA VAL A 35 23.45 -23.59 -8.44
C VAL A 35 23.84 -22.48 -7.45
N LEU A 36 23.88 -21.23 -7.92
CA LEU A 36 24.23 -20.06 -7.11
C LEU A 36 23.09 -19.05 -7.15
N THR A 37 22.24 -19.13 -6.12
CA THR A 37 21.05 -18.27 -6.00
C THR A 37 21.18 -17.27 -4.87
N LEU A 38 20.68 -16.05 -5.10
CA LEU A 38 20.45 -15.07 -4.05
C LEU A 38 19.08 -14.41 -4.24
N THR A 39 18.22 -14.54 -3.24
CA THR A 39 16.90 -13.90 -3.23
C THR A 39 16.76 -13.03 -1.99
N GLY A 40 16.14 -11.86 -2.14
CA GLY A 40 15.83 -10.98 -1.03
C GLY A 40 14.57 -10.18 -1.30
N ALA A 41 13.67 -10.17 -0.33
CA ALA A 41 12.47 -9.36 -0.33
C ALA A 41 12.40 -8.57 0.98
N ASN A 42 12.09 -7.28 0.90
CA ASN A 42 11.93 -6.41 2.06
C ASN A 42 10.77 -5.46 1.81
N THR A 43 9.89 -5.37 2.80
CA THR A 43 8.78 -4.42 2.82
C THR A 43 8.85 -3.60 4.10
N ASN A 44 8.38 -2.37 4.01
CA ASN A 44 8.26 -1.49 5.16
C ASN A 44 7.04 -0.58 4.97
N THR A 45 6.20 -0.56 5.98
CA THR A 45 5.02 0.31 6.06
C THR A 45 5.08 1.15 7.33
N ARG A 46 4.50 2.34 7.27
CA ARG A 46 4.35 3.24 8.41
C ARG A 46 3.05 4.00 8.27
N ALA A 47 2.31 4.11 9.37
CA ALA A 47 1.17 5.01 9.49
C ALA A 47 1.53 6.16 10.44
N ILE A 48 1.01 7.35 10.15
CA ILE A 48 1.21 8.56 10.93
C ILE A 48 -0.14 9.25 11.07
N GLN A 49 -0.61 9.44 12.29
CA GLN A 49 -1.75 10.31 12.57
C GLN A 49 -1.29 11.76 12.52
N LEU A 50 -2.06 12.62 11.84
CA LEU A 50 -1.82 14.05 11.80
C LEU A 50 -2.58 14.73 12.94
N GLY A 51 -2.01 15.80 13.49
CA GLY A 51 -2.61 16.53 14.62
C GLY A 51 -3.90 17.28 14.29
N ASN A 52 -4.31 17.31 13.02
CA ASN A 52 -5.53 17.96 12.55
C ASN A 52 -6.68 16.96 12.28
N GLY A 53 -6.53 15.68 12.64
CA GLY A 53 -7.55 14.65 12.42
C GLY A 53 -7.31 13.77 11.18
N GLY A 54 -6.45 14.20 10.26
CA GLY A 54 -6.06 13.39 9.09
C GLY A 54 -5.03 12.31 9.41
N SER A 55 -4.66 11.52 8.40
CA SER A 55 -3.62 10.50 8.53
C SER A 55 -2.82 10.27 7.23
N ILE A 56 -1.60 9.75 7.37
CA ILE A 56 -0.70 9.42 6.26
C ILE A 56 -0.21 7.99 6.41
N GLY A 57 -0.38 7.20 5.36
CA GLY A 57 0.18 5.86 5.21
C GLY A 57 1.32 5.89 4.19
N PHE A 58 2.45 5.29 4.53
CA PHE A 58 3.63 5.17 3.68
C PHE A 58 4.03 3.70 3.55
N GLY A 59 4.32 3.26 2.33
CA GLY A 59 4.80 1.92 2.05
C GLY A 59 5.95 1.94 1.05
N ARG A 60 6.97 1.10 1.29
CA ARG A 60 8.05 0.85 0.34
C ARG A 60 8.40 -0.64 0.31
N GLY A 61 8.70 -1.13 -0.88
CA GLY A 61 9.07 -2.52 -1.11
C GLY A 61 10.27 -2.63 -2.03
N ARG A 62 11.09 -3.64 -1.81
CA ARG A 62 12.21 -4.00 -2.67
C ARG A 62 12.31 -5.52 -2.75
N ALA A 63 12.46 -6.03 -3.97
CA ALA A 63 12.78 -7.41 -4.24
C ALA A 63 14.03 -7.49 -5.14
N ILE A 64 14.88 -8.48 -4.89
CA ILE A 64 16.06 -8.80 -5.69
C ILE A 64 16.15 -10.32 -5.83
N ALA A 65 16.40 -10.78 -7.05
CA ALA A 65 16.68 -12.17 -7.37
C ALA A 65 17.91 -12.23 -8.27
N VAL A 66 18.82 -13.15 -7.96
CA VAL A 66 20.04 -13.47 -8.72
C VAL A 66 20.12 -14.98 -8.86
N GLY A 67 20.33 -15.46 -10.08
CA GLY A 67 20.36 -16.89 -10.43
C GLY A 67 19.57 -17.15 -11.70
N ASP A 68 19.51 -18.41 -12.13
CA ASP A 68 18.80 -18.82 -13.34
C ASP A 68 17.30 -18.49 -13.22
N ASP A 69 16.70 -17.97 -14.29
CA ASP A 69 15.30 -17.55 -14.34
C ASP A 69 14.86 -16.63 -13.15
N PRO A 70 15.53 -15.48 -12.95
CA PRO A 70 15.28 -14.66 -11.78
C PRO A 70 13.95 -13.90 -11.93
N MET A 71 13.13 -13.96 -10.88
CA MET A 71 11.86 -13.27 -10.77
C MET A 71 11.86 -12.32 -9.58
N ALA A 72 11.46 -11.07 -9.79
CA ALA A 72 11.28 -10.09 -8.73
C ALA A 72 10.03 -9.25 -8.99
N GLU A 73 9.18 -9.12 -7.97
CA GLU A 73 7.94 -8.37 -8.05
C GLU A 73 7.73 -7.55 -6.77
N VAL A 74 7.19 -6.34 -6.93
CA VAL A 74 6.68 -5.54 -5.82
C VAL A 74 5.32 -5.00 -6.21
N THR A 75 4.32 -5.32 -5.40
CA THR A 75 2.94 -4.87 -5.56
C THR A 75 2.56 -3.97 -4.38
N VAL A 76 1.89 -2.87 -4.67
CA VAL A 76 1.53 -1.86 -3.66
C VAL A 76 0.05 -1.51 -3.76
N TYR A 77 -0.55 -1.29 -2.60
CA TYR A 77 -1.94 -0.86 -2.43
C TYR A 77 -1.99 0.32 -1.47
N GLY A 78 -2.90 1.25 -1.73
CA GLY A 78 -3.14 2.40 -0.86
C GLY A 78 -4.59 2.87 -0.98
N GLU A 79 -5.11 3.38 0.13
CA GLU A 79 -6.49 3.86 0.27
C GLU A 79 -6.54 5.07 1.21
N GLY A 80 -7.35 6.06 0.83
CA GLY A 80 -7.48 7.39 1.44
C GLY A 80 -7.93 8.40 0.37
N ASP A 81 -8.14 9.66 0.75
CA ASP A 81 -8.52 10.73 -0.18
C ASP A 81 -7.54 10.93 -1.34
N LYS A 82 -6.24 10.73 -1.06
CA LYS A 82 -5.20 10.82 -2.08
C LYS A 82 -4.22 9.67 -1.99
N VAL A 83 -4.02 8.99 -3.13
CA VAL A 83 -3.10 7.88 -3.25
C VAL A 83 -2.08 8.13 -4.35
N ILE A 84 -0.80 7.98 -4.04
CA ILE A 84 0.32 8.02 -4.98
C ILE A 84 1.04 6.67 -4.90
N LYS A 85 1.10 5.96 -6.02
CA LYS A 85 1.77 4.65 -6.10
C LYS A 85 2.70 4.57 -7.29
N ARG A 86 3.81 3.86 -7.12
CA ARG A 86 4.77 3.59 -8.19
C ARG A 86 5.43 2.25 -7.97
N THR A 87 5.45 1.41 -9.01
CA THR A 87 6.21 0.17 -9.05
C THR A 87 7.15 0.21 -10.26
N ARG A 88 8.29 -0.46 -10.15
CA ARG A 88 9.24 -0.63 -11.24
C ARG A 88 9.95 -1.95 -11.08
N THR A 89 9.93 -2.76 -12.12
CA THR A 89 10.73 -3.98 -12.25
C THR A 89 11.78 -3.76 -13.33
N HIS A 90 12.99 -4.22 -13.08
CA HIS A 90 14.09 -4.20 -14.03
C HIS A 90 14.76 -5.56 -14.06
N TYR A 91 14.84 -6.12 -15.26
CA TYR A 91 15.60 -7.32 -15.57
C TYR A 91 16.92 -6.90 -16.21
N ILE A 92 18.03 -7.46 -15.75
CA ILE A 92 19.37 -7.20 -16.29
C ILE A 92 19.81 -8.43 -17.08
N PRO A 93 19.54 -8.47 -18.39
CA PRO A 93 19.91 -9.61 -19.24
C PRO A 93 21.43 -9.77 -19.28
N GLY A 94 21.90 -11.02 -19.18
CA GLY A 94 23.33 -11.38 -19.16
C GLY A 94 24.00 -11.30 -17.78
N ARG A 95 23.25 -10.95 -16.73
CA ARG A 95 23.71 -11.07 -15.33
C ARG A 95 22.78 -11.95 -14.48
N ASP A 96 21.68 -12.40 -15.06
CA ASP A 96 20.63 -13.18 -14.39
C ASP A 96 20.20 -12.52 -13.07
N ILE A 97 19.86 -11.23 -13.18
CA ILE A 97 19.38 -10.41 -12.05
C ILE A 97 18.02 -9.80 -12.39
N ALA A 98 17.07 -9.98 -11.47
CA ALA A 98 15.81 -9.22 -11.44
C ALA A 98 15.76 -8.33 -10.19
N VAL A 99 15.36 -7.07 -10.35
CA VAL A 99 15.18 -6.11 -9.27
C VAL A 99 13.83 -5.43 -9.40
N ALA A 100 13.01 -5.49 -8.35
CA ALA A 100 11.76 -4.74 -8.28
C ALA A 100 11.77 -3.77 -7.09
N ARG A 101 11.13 -2.61 -7.29
CA ARG A 101 10.97 -1.56 -6.28
C ARG A 101 9.55 -1.03 -6.34
N GLY A 102 8.97 -0.76 -5.19
CA GLY A 102 7.64 -0.19 -5.07
C GLY A 102 7.56 0.87 -3.99
N PHE A 103 6.64 1.80 -4.18
CA PHE A 103 6.33 2.90 -3.30
C PHE A 103 4.83 3.15 -3.30
N VAL A 104 4.27 3.43 -2.13
CA VAL A 104 2.90 3.93 -1.98
C VAL A 104 2.82 4.97 -0.87
N LEU A 105 2.03 6.01 -1.12
CA LEU A 105 1.64 7.03 -0.17
C LEU A 105 0.12 7.14 -0.23
N ALA A 106 -0.54 7.02 0.91
CA ALA A 106 -1.95 7.30 1.08
C ALA A 106 -2.12 8.45 2.08
N ILE A 107 -3.05 9.35 1.81
CA ILE A 107 -3.37 10.51 2.64
C ILE A 107 -4.88 10.55 2.81
N ASP A 108 -5.29 10.75 4.05
CA ASP A 108 -6.65 10.96 4.50
C ASP A 108 -6.70 12.35 5.16
N LEU A 109 -7.60 13.19 4.68
CA LEU A 109 -7.76 14.58 5.09
C LEU A 109 -8.73 14.67 6.29
N PRO A 110 -8.67 15.77 7.06
CA PRO A 110 -9.60 16.04 8.17
C PRO A 110 -11.06 16.17 7.76
#